data_AF-A0A6H1KSL5-F1
#
_entry.id   AF-A0A6H1KSL5-F1
#
_cell.length_a   1.000
_cell.length_b   1.000
_cell.length_c   1.000
_cell.angle_alpha   90.00
_cell.angle_beta   90.00
_cell.angle_gamma   90.00
#
_symmetry.space_group_name_H-M   'P 1'
#
loop_
_entity.id
_entity.type
_entity.pdbx_description
1 polymer ?
#
loop_
_entity_poly.entity_id
_entity_poly.type
_entity_poly.pdbx_seq_one_letter_code
_entity_poly.pdbx_strand_id
1 'polypeptide(L)'
;MERCACGTWKPGRRSAQELKGHRGAVLCITTATLDGRPFAVTGGSDGAVRLWDLEAWAPAQELKGHRGAVLCITTATLDGRPFAVTGGSDGAVRLWDLETGAERDTIWLPRKPSSLTVTTDGTLVIALGDTLIALNPGSHLPPLRPLNPFTHP
;
A
#
# COMPACT_ATOMS: atom_id res chain seq x y z
N MET A 1 16.00 20.35 -27.18
CA MET A 1 15.35 21.24 -26.20
C MET A 1 13.93 20.73 -25.99
N GLU A 2 13.73 19.78 -25.09
CA GLU A 2 12.41 19.24 -24.79
C GLU A 2 12.03 19.70 -23.38
N ARG A 3 11.10 20.65 -23.32
CA ARG A 3 10.56 21.15 -22.06
C ARG A 3 9.60 20.09 -21.54
N CYS A 4 10.05 19.37 -20.52
CA CYS A 4 9.18 18.55 -19.68
C CYS A 4 8.05 19.45 -19.16
N ALA A 5 6.83 19.25 -19.63
CA ALA A 5 5.67 19.96 -19.12
C ALA A 5 5.36 19.40 -17.72
N CYS A 6 5.91 20.01 -16.67
CA CYS A 6 5.38 19.80 -15.33
C CYS A 6 3.95 20.35 -15.35
N GLY A 7 2.96 19.46 -15.14
CA GLY A 7 1.57 19.83 -15.07
C GLY A 7 1.39 20.95 -14.06
N THR A 8 1.17 22.16 -14.54
CA THR A 8 0.95 23.31 -13.67
C THR A 8 -0.42 23.13 -13.05
N TRP A 9 -0.48 22.95 -11.73
CA TRP A 9 -1.76 22.93 -11.02
C TRP A 9 -2.49 24.25 -11.28
N LYS A 10 -3.63 24.17 -11.96
CA LYS A 10 -4.55 25.29 -12.16
C LYS A 10 -5.81 24.98 -11.36
N PRO A 11 -6.14 25.74 -10.30
CA PRO A 11 -7.41 25.58 -9.64
C PRO A 11 -8.52 26.07 -10.58
N GLY A 12 -9.11 25.15 -11.34
CA GLY A 12 -10.38 25.36 -12.02
C GLY A 12 -11.55 25.34 -11.02
N ARG A 13 -12.78 25.34 -11.56
CA ARG A 13 -14.03 25.20 -10.80
C ARG A 13 -13.90 24.00 -9.86
N ARG A 14 -13.91 24.27 -8.55
CA ARG A 14 -13.73 23.25 -7.50
C ARG A 14 -15.03 22.46 -7.34
N SER A 15 -15.10 21.27 -7.90
CA SER A 15 -16.05 20.24 -7.46
C SER A 15 -15.35 19.33 -6.46
N ALA A 16 -15.95 19.16 -5.28
CA ALA A 16 -15.47 18.23 -4.27
C ALA A 16 -16.44 17.04 -4.22
N GLN A 17 -15.90 15.83 -4.30
CA GLN A 17 -16.62 14.59 -4.09
C GLN A 17 -16.14 14.00 -2.76
N GLU A 18 -17.08 13.60 -1.90
CA GLU A 18 -16.77 12.96 -0.62
C GLU A 18 -16.93 11.44 -0.75
N LEU A 19 -15.86 10.69 -0.51
CA LEU A 19 -15.88 9.23 -0.51
C LEU A 19 -15.93 8.74 0.94
N LYS A 20 -17.04 8.08 1.32
CA LYS A 20 -17.27 7.55 2.67
C LYS A 20 -17.09 6.03 2.71
N GLY A 21 -16.52 5.52 3.79
CA GLY A 21 -16.43 4.08 4.03
C GLY A 21 -15.52 3.68 5.19
N HIS A 22 -14.45 4.43 5.46
CA HIS A 22 -13.65 4.20 6.67
C HIS A 22 -14.45 4.50 7.94
N ARG A 23 -14.29 3.64 8.94
CA ARG A 23 -14.89 3.78 10.28
C ARG A 23 -13.98 4.52 11.27
N GLY A 24 -12.82 4.97 10.80
CA GLY A 24 -11.85 5.75 11.54
C GLY A 24 -11.07 6.69 10.60
N ALA A 25 -10.09 7.40 11.13
CA ALA A 25 -9.22 8.27 10.34
C ALA A 25 -8.51 7.48 9.22
N VAL A 26 -8.48 8.05 8.02
CA VAL A 26 -7.59 7.61 6.93
C VAL A 26 -6.18 8.09 7.27
N LEU A 27 -5.24 7.17 7.35
CA LEU A 27 -3.87 7.45 7.80
C LEU A 27 -2.87 7.52 6.64
N CYS A 28 -3.17 6.83 5.54
CA CYS A 28 -2.31 6.79 4.38
C CYS A 28 -3.12 6.61 3.09
N ILE A 29 -2.59 7.13 1.97
CA ILE A 29 -3.21 7.06 0.66
C ILE A 29 -2.13 6.94 -0.42
N THR A 30 -2.43 6.21 -1.49
CA THR A 30 -1.67 6.18 -2.74
C THR A 30 -2.63 6.05 -3.93
N THR A 31 -2.12 6.11 -5.14
CA THR A 31 -2.87 5.87 -6.37
C THR A 31 -2.34 4.64 -7.11
N ALA A 32 -3.24 3.99 -7.84
CA ALA A 32 -2.96 2.89 -8.73
C ALA A 32 -3.70 3.10 -10.06
N THR A 33 -3.24 2.44 -11.12
CA THR A 33 -3.98 2.35 -12.38
C THR A 33 -4.35 0.89 -12.59
N LEU A 34 -5.64 0.60 -12.76
CA LEU A 34 -6.16 -0.73 -13.10
C LEU A 34 -6.86 -0.61 -14.45
N ASP A 35 -6.44 -1.39 -15.45
CA ASP A 35 -7.01 -1.35 -16.80
C ASP A 35 -7.10 0.07 -17.40
N GLY A 36 -6.10 0.91 -17.15
CA GLY A 36 -6.06 2.31 -17.61
C GLY A 36 -6.95 3.27 -16.82
N ARG A 37 -7.67 2.80 -15.80
CA ARG A 37 -8.57 3.59 -14.94
C ARG A 37 -7.88 3.95 -13.62
N PRO A 38 -8.03 5.20 -13.13
CA PRO A 38 -7.37 5.65 -11.91
C PRO A 38 -8.13 5.19 -10.67
N PHE A 39 -7.40 4.64 -9.71
CA PHE A 39 -7.91 4.27 -8.40
C PHE A 39 -7.10 4.91 -7.29
N ALA A 40 -7.77 5.24 -6.17
CA ALA A 40 -7.10 5.53 -4.91
C ALA A 40 -7.09 4.28 -4.04
N VAL A 41 -6.00 4.05 -3.31
CA VAL A 41 -5.91 3.02 -2.28
C VAL A 41 -5.64 3.70 -0.94
N THR A 42 -6.49 3.46 0.05
CA THR A 42 -6.40 4.10 1.37
C THR A 42 -6.28 3.09 2.48
N GLY A 43 -5.48 3.42 3.50
CA GLY A 43 -5.38 2.66 4.75
C GLY A 43 -5.95 3.47 5.91
N GLY A 44 -6.71 2.81 6.79
CA GLY A 44 -7.37 3.47 7.91
C GLY A 44 -6.94 2.95 9.29
N SER A 45 -7.22 3.77 10.30
CA SER A 45 -7.15 3.38 11.71
C SER A 45 -8.15 2.27 12.10
N ASP A 46 -9.14 2.01 11.26
CA ASP A 46 -10.07 0.88 11.35
C ASP A 46 -9.46 -0.46 10.87
N GLY A 47 -8.19 -0.46 10.45
CA GLY A 47 -7.48 -1.64 9.97
C GLY A 47 -7.91 -2.11 8.57
N ALA A 48 -8.78 -1.35 7.91
CA ALA A 48 -9.18 -1.65 6.55
C ALA A 48 -8.25 -0.97 5.54
N VAL A 49 -8.05 -1.64 4.42
CA VAL A 49 -7.52 -1.03 3.19
C VAL A 49 -8.69 -0.93 2.21
N ARG A 50 -8.88 0.22 1.57
CA ARG A 50 -9.99 0.44 0.63
C ARG A 50 -9.48 0.93 -0.71
N LEU A 51 -10.08 0.40 -1.76
CA LEU A 51 -9.88 0.79 -3.14
C LEU A 51 -11.09 1.63 -3.58
N TRP A 52 -10.82 2.75 -4.24
CA TRP A 52 -11.84 3.69 -4.71
C TRP A 52 -11.66 3.93 -6.20
N ASP A 53 -12.74 3.77 -6.97
CA ASP A 53 -12.76 4.15 -8.38
C ASP A 53 -12.89 5.67 -8.46
N LEU A 54 -11.86 6.34 -8.99
CA LEU A 54 -11.80 7.81 -9.07
C LEU A 54 -12.50 8.36 -10.32
N GLU A 55 -12.88 7.50 -11.26
CA GLU A 55 -13.73 7.88 -12.39
C GLU A 55 -15.20 7.84 -11.97
N ALA A 56 -15.62 6.78 -11.26
CA ALA A 56 -16.97 6.63 -10.74
C ALA A 56 -17.23 7.39 -9.43
N TRP A 57 -16.17 7.85 -8.75
CA TRP A 57 -16.23 8.45 -7.41
C TRP A 57 -16.98 7.56 -6.42
N ALA A 58 -16.63 6.28 -6.39
CA ALA A 58 -17.31 5.27 -5.59
C ALA A 58 -16.33 4.28 -4.92
N PRO A 59 -16.71 3.66 -3.79
CA PRO A 59 -15.97 2.52 -3.25
C PRO A 59 -15.96 1.38 -4.27
N ALA A 60 -14.78 0.81 -4.52
CA ALA A 60 -14.61 -0.34 -5.40
C ALA A 60 -14.45 -1.64 -4.60
N GLN A 61 -13.55 -1.66 -3.63
CA GLN A 61 -13.25 -2.87 -2.84
C GLN A 61 -12.72 -2.54 -1.44
N GLU A 62 -12.92 -3.46 -0.50
CA GLU A 62 -12.28 -3.45 0.82
C GLU A 62 -11.37 -4.68 0.95
N LEU A 63 -10.10 -4.45 1.24
CA LEU A 63 -9.09 -5.49 1.45
C LEU A 63 -8.91 -5.71 2.95
N LYS A 64 -9.35 -6.87 3.43
CA LYS A 64 -9.43 -7.21 4.86
C LYS A 64 -8.25 -8.11 5.24
N GLY A 65 -7.55 -7.76 6.31
CA GLY A 65 -6.51 -8.63 6.87
C GLY A 65 -5.75 -8.02 8.04
N HIS A 66 -5.49 -6.70 8.01
CA HIS A 66 -4.84 -6.02 9.13
C HIS A 66 -5.71 -6.09 10.39
N ARG A 67 -5.08 -6.38 11.52
CA ARG A 67 -5.70 -6.43 12.86
C ARG A 67 -5.50 -5.15 13.65
N GLY A 68 -4.78 -4.19 13.09
CA GLY A 68 -4.52 -2.87 13.65
C GLY A 68 -4.53 -1.80 12.55
N ALA A 69 -4.28 -0.56 12.94
CA ALA A 69 -4.30 0.58 12.03
C ALA A 69 -3.34 0.39 10.84
N VAL A 70 -3.78 0.69 9.63
CA VAL A 70 -2.91 0.71 8.45
C VAL A 70 -2.17 2.05 8.44
N LEU A 71 -0.86 2.03 8.65
CA LEU A 71 -0.06 3.23 8.90
C LEU A 71 0.60 3.79 7.63
N CYS A 72 0.90 2.92 6.67
CA CYS A 72 1.60 3.30 5.45
C CYS A 72 1.18 2.41 4.29
N ILE A 73 1.27 2.96 3.08
CA ILE A 73 0.91 2.27 1.84
C ILE A 73 1.82 2.74 0.71
N THR A 74 2.15 1.83 -0.20
CA THR A 74 2.76 2.12 -1.49
C THR A 74 2.21 1.18 -2.56
N THR A 75 2.48 1.47 -3.83
CA THR A 75 2.10 0.60 -4.95
C THR A 75 3.35 0.04 -5.63
N ALA A 76 3.21 -1.16 -6.17
CA ALA A 76 4.22 -1.83 -6.97
C ALA A 76 3.56 -2.42 -8.22
N THR A 77 4.35 -2.61 -9.27
CA THR A 77 3.95 -3.42 -10.41
C THR A 77 4.84 -4.64 -10.44
N LEU A 78 4.25 -5.83 -10.33
CA LEU A 78 4.95 -7.11 -10.39
C LEU A 78 4.36 -7.92 -11.55
N ASP A 79 5.22 -8.36 -12.47
CA ASP A 79 4.81 -9.11 -13.68
C ASP A 79 3.69 -8.42 -14.48
N GLY A 80 3.75 -7.09 -14.57
CA GLY A 80 2.76 -6.27 -15.25
C GLY A 80 1.45 -6.06 -14.49
N ARG A 81 1.31 -6.63 -13.29
CA ARG A 81 0.11 -6.52 -12.46
C ARG A 81 0.31 -5.51 -11.32
N PRO A 82 -0.69 -4.67 -11.02
CA PRO A 82 -0.62 -3.69 -9.95
C PRO A 82 -0.90 -4.33 -8.58
N PHE A 83 -0.04 -4.02 -7.62
CA PHE A 83 -0.15 -4.44 -6.22
C PHE A 83 -0.10 -3.24 -5.29
N ALA A 84 -0.78 -3.35 -4.14
CA ALA A 84 -0.56 -2.46 -3.01
C ALA A 84 0.26 -3.18 -1.93
N VAL A 85 1.19 -2.47 -1.32
CA VAL A 85 1.93 -2.94 -0.14
C VAL A 85 1.53 -2.06 1.03
N THR A 86 1.00 -2.66 2.09
CA THR A 86 0.52 -1.93 3.28
C THR A 86 1.22 -2.36 4.53
N GLY A 87 1.54 -1.41 5.40
CA GLY A 87 2.17 -1.65 6.70
C GLY A 87 1.22 -1.29 7.84
N GLY A 88 1.00 -2.21 8.77
CA GLY A 88 0.05 -2.06 9.87
C GLY A 88 0.68 -1.94 11.25
N SER A 89 -0.04 -1.35 12.19
CA SER A 89 0.33 -1.32 13.60
C SER A 89 0.32 -2.71 14.26
N ASP A 90 -0.23 -3.71 13.57
CA ASP A 90 -0.15 -5.14 13.91
C ASP A 90 1.22 -5.76 13.59
N GLY A 91 2.16 -4.98 13.04
CA GLY A 91 3.50 -5.45 12.66
C GLY A 91 3.51 -6.20 11.33
N ALA A 92 2.38 -6.30 10.63
CA ALA A 92 2.30 -6.94 9.33
C ALA A 92 2.65 -5.94 8.21
N VAL A 93 3.36 -6.42 7.20
CA VAL A 93 3.41 -5.83 5.87
C VAL A 93 2.72 -6.80 4.91
N ARG A 94 1.65 -6.36 4.26
CA ARG A 94 0.80 -7.19 3.40
C ARG A 94 0.93 -6.75 1.95
N LEU A 95 0.98 -7.73 1.05
CA LEU A 95 0.96 -7.54 -0.39
C LEU A 95 -0.42 -7.91 -0.93
N TRP A 96 -1.08 -6.94 -1.57
CA TRP A 96 -2.43 -7.09 -2.11
C TRP A 96 -2.41 -7.02 -3.62
N ASP A 97 -2.98 -8.04 -4.26
CA ASP A 97 -3.30 -8.03 -5.68
C ASP A 97 -4.48 -7.09 -5.91
N LEU A 98 -4.29 -5.98 -6.62
CA LEU A 98 -5.35 -4.96 -6.76
C LEU A 98 -6.41 -5.33 -7.81
N GLU A 99 -6.15 -6.29 -8.70
CA GLU A 99 -7.12 -6.78 -9.67
C GLU A 99 -8.15 -7.71 -8.99
N THR A 100 -7.67 -8.56 -8.08
CA THR A 100 -8.51 -9.56 -7.40
C THR A 100 -8.94 -9.11 -5.99
N GLY A 101 -8.18 -8.19 -5.40
CA GLY A 101 -8.21 -7.80 -3.99
C GLY A 101 -7.82 -8.90 -3.01
N ALA A 102 -7.15 -9.95 -3.49
CA ALA A 102 -6.63 -11.01 -2.65
C ALA A 102 -5.32 -10.60 -1.97
N GLU A 103 -5.12 -11.05 -0.74
CA GLU A 103 -3.80 -11.02 -0.11
C GLU A 103 -2.92 -12.09 -0.75
N ARG A 104 -1.75 -11.68 -1.27
CA ARG A 104 -0.76 -12.59 -1.85
C ARG A 104 0.24 -13.07 -0.83
N ASP A 105 0.73 -12.18 0.01
CA ASP A 105 1.79 -12.47 0.96
C ASP A 105 1.71 -11.53 2.17
N THR A 106 2.25 -12.00 3.29
CA THR A 106 2.36 -11.25 4.53
C THR A 106 3.71 -11.48 5.19
N ILE A 107 4.40 -10.38 5.48
CA ILE A 107 5.66 -10.34 6.21
C ILE A 107 5.39 -9.81 7.62
N TRP A 108 5.82 -10.55 8.63
CA TRP A 108 5.74 -10.11 10.01
C TRP A 108 7.06 -9.47 10.43
N LEU A 109 6.99 -8.21 10.84
CA LEU A 109 8.15 -7.45 11.27
C LEU A 109 8.18 -7.38 12.80
N PRO A 110 9.38 -7.33 13.42
CA PRO A 110 9.51 -7.26 14.88
C PRO A 110 9.03 -5.93 15.46
N ARG A 111 8.77 -4.93 14.60
CA ARG A 111 8.30 -3.59 14.97
C ARG A 111 7.28 -3.12 13.93
N LYS A 112 6.45 -2.15 14.35
CA LYS A 112 5.50 -1.51 13.44
C LYS A 112 6.23 -0.76 12.31
N PRO A 113 5.89 -1.00 11.04
CA PRO A 113 6.37 -0.17 9.93
C PRO A 113 5.82 1.25 10.07
N SER A 114 6.69 2.24 9.86
CA SER A 114 6.33 3.66 9.85
C SER A 114 6.19 4.22 8.44
N SER A 115 6.87 3.64 7.45
CA SER A 115 6.80 4.05 6.05
C SER A 115 7.25 2.91 5.13
N LEU A 116 6.79 2.97 3.88
CA LEU A 116 7.09 2.01 2.82
C LEU A 116 7.37 2.76 1.52
N THR A 117 8.31 2.26 0.73
CA THR A 117 8.50 2.71 -0.65
C THR A 117 9.04 1.56 -1.51
N VAL A 118 8.77 1.61 -2.81
CA VAL A 118 9.31 0.67 -3.79
C VAL A 118 10.21 1.44 -4.73
N THR A 119 11.44 0.97 -4.88
CA THR A 119 12.41 1.53 -5.83
C THR A 119 12.11 1.08 -7.25
N THR A 120 12.70 1.75 -8.24
CA THR A 120 12.51 1.43 -9.67
C THR A 120 12.96 0.02 -10.07
N ASP A 121 13.86 -0.59 -9.30
CA ASP A 121 14.30 -1.98 -9.49
C ASP A 121 13.39 -3.01 -8.78
N GLY A 122 12.30 -2.56 -8.16
CA GLY A 122 11.34 -3.40 -7.45
C GLY A 122 11.68 -3.69 -6.00
N THR A 123 12.77 -3.16 -5.44
CA THR A 123 13.12 -3.35 -4.03
C THR A 123 12.12 -2.62 -3.11
N LEU A 124 11.50 -3.35 -2.20
CA LEU A 124 10.65 -2.80 -1.14
C LEU A 124 11.53 -2.32 0.02
N VAL A 125 11.51 -1.02 0.28
CA VAL A 125 12.20 -0.40 1.41
C VAL A 125 11.20 -0.05 2.49
N ILE A 126 11.48 -0.52 3.71
CA ILE A 126 10.58 -0.45 4.86
C ILE A 126 11.29 0.29 6.00
N ALA A 127 10.65 1.32 6.54
CA ALA A 127 11.12 2.00 7.74
C ALA A 127 10.51 1.40 9.00
N LEU A 128 11.38 1.06 9.96
CA LEU A 128 11.06 0.45 11.25
C LEU A 128 11.63 1.31 12.40
N GLY A 129 11.08 2.51 12.59
CA GLY A 129 11.58 3.43 13.61
C GLY A 129 12.97 3.95 13.28
N ASP A 130 14.01 3.32 13.84
CA ASP A 130 15.43 3.69 13.67
C ASP A 130 16.14 2.89 12.56
N THR A 131 15.50 1.86 12.01
CA THR A 131 16.11 0.91 11.07
C THR A 131 15.37 0.94 9.73
N LEU A 132 16.10 0.70 8.64
CA LEU A 132 15.55 0.42 7.31
C LEU A 132 15.78 -1.05 6.94
N ILE A 133 14.79 -1.69 6.34
CA ILE A 133 14.92 -3.01 5.71
C ILE A 133 14.67 -2.84 4.22
N ALA A 134 15.55 -3.39 3.38
CA ALA A 134 15.36 -3.46 1.94
C ALA A 134 15.13 -4.94 1.54
N LEU A 135 14.02 -5.21 0.86
CA LEU A 135 13.62 -6.54 0.42
C LEU A 135 13.54 -6.54 -1.11
N ASN A 136 14.43 -7.30 -1.76
CA ASN A 136 14.40 -7.44 -3.20
C ASN A 136 13.55 -8.67 -3.58
N PRO A 137 12.47 -8.51 -4.36
CA PRO A 137 11.66 -9.64 -4.81
C PRO A 137 12.36 -10.55 -5.83
N GLY A 138 13.46 -10.08 -6.46
CA GLY A 138 14.20 -10.77 -7.52
C GLY A 138 15.23 -11.82 -7.07
N SER A 139 15.55 -11.88 -5.78
CA SER A 139 16.12 -13.09 -5.21
C SER A 139 14.96 -13.93 -4.73
N HIS A 140 14.70 -15.08 -5.38
CA HIS A 140 13.75 -16.10 -4.93
C HIS A 140 13.53 -15.98 -3.43
N LEU A 141 12.41 -15.39 -3.00
CA LEU A 141 12.07 -15.36 -1.59
C LEU A 141 12.04 -16.84 -1.18
N PRO A 142 12.99 -17.35 -0.38
CA PRO A 142 12.72 -18.62 0.26
C PRO A 142 11.42 -18.41 1.04
N PRO A 143 10.52 -19.41 1.12
CA PRO A 143 9.28 -19.26 1.87
C PRO A 143 9.60 -18.65 3.23
N LEU A 144 9.13 -17.42 3.45
CA LEU A 144 9.45 -16.65 4.63
C LEU A 144 8.90 -17.42 5.82
N ARG A 145 9.77 -18.17 6.50
CA ARG A 145 9.40 -18.82 7.74
C ARG A 145 8.99 -17.71 8.69
N PRO A 146 7.84 -17.84 9.40
CA PRO A 146 7.51 -16.91 10.44
C PRO A 146 8.71 -16.85 11.40
N LEU A 147 9.31 -15.67 11.52
CA LEU A 147 10.30 -15.40 12.56
C LEU A 147 9.53 -15.53 13.87
N ASN A 148 9.61 -16.71 14.49
CA ASN A 148 8.93 -17.00 15.72
C ASN A 148 9.47 -16.05 16.79
N PRO A 149 8.68 -15.12 17.34
CA PRO A 149 9.18 -14.12 18.30
C PRO A 149 9.50 -14.72 19.68
N PHE A 150 9.42 -16.05 19.84
CA PHE A 150 9.54 -16.77 21.10
C PHE A 150 10.69 -17.79 21.12
N THR A 151 11.82 -17.49 20.49
CA THR A 151 13.08 -18.22 20.78
C THR A 151 14.02 -17.34 21.59
N HIS A 152 13.93 -17.44 22.91
CA HIS A 152 15.03 -17.15 23.81
C HIS A 152 15.61 -18.50 24.32
N PRO A 153 16.93 -18.59 24.59
CA PRO A 153 17.55 -19.78 25.18
C PRO A 153 17.03 -20.06 26.60
#